data_AF-A0A0D8Y7J1-F1
#
_entry.id   AF-A0A0D8Y7J1-F1
#
_cell.length_a   1.000
_cell.length_b   1.000
_cell.length_c   1.000
_cell.angle_alpha   90.00
_cell.angle_beta   90.00
_cell.angle_gamma   90.00
#
_symmetry.space_group_name_H-M   'P 1'
#
loop_
_entity.id
_entity.type
_entity.pdbx_description
1 polymer ?
#
loop_
_entity_poly.entity_id
_entity_poly.type
_entity_poly.pdbx_seq_one_letter_code
_entity_poly.pdbx_strand_id
1 'polypeptide(L)'
;MMFSGTMERNGKIKDYSCERLEPVRLPVLARCYVIPNNRSSFTMNEVKSENVMDRWIESFTNSLVQFVRNEMSEYRLYAVVNPLTRFFDTLTNCYIRLNRKRIKGDFGIDDQTHALSALGRVLVLIVRLMSPFTPFFSEYIWQRLRNIIGAPEESVHFTLLPTSDNTLIDEVVERRVQAMRDCIDLVRVSRERKGIPVKYPLKEIIVVNRNSQFLEDVKSLEQYILSEVNVRQLTISQDKKKYGIMLKADPNFRALGARLKGDQKKVVDYLKNEVTDNELEQFLIEGVLFRLLTVEMASLLYLDMNLLQKNSVSVTQVLKAIQTVNGYETNSDGKTIVMLDVSEDSLLVEEGLAREITNRVQKLRKTAKLISTDPAIVYCTVRPEASKITEVLMLHKERIEEATGTPIFLEALPSNKSATATNVSTIKDAEVSMWLVAKSAANVVTVSSNGNTVSIKLTSNSDEVLSYRDLLYEIRSALDLWEGNVSLTLSNGTRFHPTTPVEELSGQTVTVQT
;
A
#
# COMPACT_ATOMS: atom_id res chain seq x y z
N MET A 1 -8.90 2.13 -10.89
CA MET A 1 -10.07 3.01 -11.12
C MET A 1 -11.27 2.32 -10.49
N MET A 2 -11.86 2.91 -9.44
CA MET A 2 -13.12 2.38 -8.89
C MET A 2 -14.26 2.75 -9.82
N PHE A 3 -15.01 1.76 -10.32
CA PHE A 3 -16.30 2.00 -10.95
C PHE A 3 -17.39 1.79 -9.89
N SER A 4 -17.88 2.88 -9.30
CA SER A 4 -19.18 2.89 -8.64
C SER A 4 -20.07 3.88 -9.37
N GLY A 5 -20.97 3.38 -10.21
CA GLY A 5 -21.98 4.17 -10.90
C GLY A 5 -23.34 3.54 -10.66
N THR A 6 -24.11 4.13 -9.75
CA THR A 6 -25.54 3.87 -9.57
C THR A 6 -26.30 4.25 -10.84
N MET A 7 -27.09 3.32 -11.39
CA MET A 7 -28.04 3.61 -12.47
C MET A 7 -29.13 4.57 -11.99
N GLU A 8 -29.22 5.76 -12.60
CA GLU A 8 -30.45 6.55 -12.57
C GLU A 8 -31.38 6.12 -13.70
N ARG A 9 -32.62 5.83 -13.32
CA ARG A 9 -33.77 5.60 -14.21
C ARG A 9 -34.06 6.89 -14.98
N ASN A 10 -33.58 6.99 -16.21
CA ASN A 10 -34.27 7.65 -17.33
C ASN A 10 -33.37 7.58 -18.57
N GLY A 11 -33.75 6.78 -19.56
CA GLY A 11 -32.99 6.50 -20.78
C GLY A 11 -32.78 7.71 -21.68
N LYS A 12 -31.75 8.52 -21.39
CA LYS A 12 -31.16 9.47 -22.32
C LYS A 12 -29.66 9.26 -22.39
N ILE A 13 -29.18 8.84 -23.56
CA ILE A 13 -27.77 8.81 -23.92
C ILE A 13 -27.31 10.27 -24.02
N LYS A 14 -26.38 10.69 -23.18
CA LYS A 14 -25.62 11.93 -23.38
C LYS A 14 -24.42 11.58 -24.25
N ASP A 15 -24.33 12.20 -25.42
CA ASP A 15 -23.09 12.28 -26.19
C ASP A 15 -22.03 12.98 -25.33
N TYR A 16 -21.00 12.24 -24.94
CA TYR A 16 -19.79 12.80 -24.38
C TYR A 16 -18.75 12.86 -25.50
N SER A 17 -18.57 14.05 -26.04
CA SER A 17 -17.42 14.40 -26.86
C SER A 17 -16.14 14.05 -26.11
N CYS A 18 -15.27 13.29 -26.79
CA CYS A 18 -13.95 12.88 -26.32
C CYS A 18 -13.05 14.11 -26.12
N GLU A 19 -13.13 14.72 -24.94
CA GLU A 19 -12.05 15.59 -24.46
C GLU A 19 -10.81 14.72 -24.26
N ARG A 20 -9.70 15.12 -24.89
CA ARG A 20 -8.39 14.45 -24.82
C ARG A 20 -8.05 14.12 -23.37
N LEU A 21 -8.18 12.85 -23.01
CA LEU A 21 -7.64 12.29 -21.78
C LEU A 21 -6.11 12.34 -21.91
N GLU A 22 -5.49 13.31 -21.25
CA GLU A 22 -4.05 13.29 -21.03
C GLU A 22 -3.66 11.95 -20.36
N PRO A 23 -2.57 11.31 -20.80
CA PRO A 23 -2.16 10.03 -20.25
C PRO A 23 -1.83 10.22 -18.76
N VAL A 24 -2.62 9.59 -17.90
CA VAL A 24 -2.34 9.42 -16.48
C VAL A 24 -0.98 8.72 -16.37
N ARG A 25 0.09 9.51 -16.19
CA ARG A 25 1.44 9.03 -15.96
C ARG A 25 1.37 8.05 -14.78
N LEU A 26 1.72 6.79 -15.00
CA LEU A 26 2.01 5.79 -13.97
C LEU A 26 3.41 6.10 -13.39
N PRO A 27 3.57 6.91 -12.34
CA PRO A 27 4.88 7.41 -11.92
C PRO A 27 5.58 6.44 -10.97
N VAL A 28 4.96 5.30 -10.65
CA VAL A 28 5.44 4.39 -9.60
C VAL A 28 6.32 3.28 -10.16
N LEU A 29 6.09 2.82 -11.40
CA LEU A 29 6.92 1.78 -12.02
C LEU A 29 8.18 2.35 -12.71
N ALA A 30 8.09 3.55 -13.30
CA ALA A 30 9.23 4.17 -13.98
C ALA A 30 10.27 4.78 -13.02
N ARG A 31 9.90 5.08 -11.76
CA ARG A 31 10.83 5.67 -10.76
C ARG A 31 11.64 4.64 -9.96
N CYS A 32 11.45 3.35 -10.20
CA CYS A 32 12.19 2.28 -9.53
C CYS A 32 13.36 1.74 -10.38
N TYR A 33 13.58 2.25 -11.59
CA TYR A 33 14.70 1.87 -12.45
C TYR A 33 15.77 2.96 -12.49
N VAL A 34 16.43 3.19 -11.36
CA VAL A 34 17.81 3.67 -11.37
C VAL A 34 18.52 2.82 -10.32
N ILE A 35 19.25 1.81 -10.78
CA ILE A 35 20.30 1.17 -9.98
C ILE A 35 21.32 2.28 -9.73
N PRO A 36 21.47 2.81 -8.50
CA PRO A 36 22.57 3.71 -8.22
C PRO A 36 23.82 2.84 -8.26
N ASN A 37 24.70 3.07 -9.23
CA ASN A 37 26.06 2.54 -9.35
C ASN A 37 26.32 1.16 -9.99
N ASN A 38 25.44 0.59 -10.85
CA ASN A 38 25.94 -0.41 -11.80
C ASN A 38 25.05 -0.58 -13.04
N ARG A 39 25.64 -0.43 -14.24
CA ARG A 39 25.04 -0.74 -15.56
C ARG A 39 25.00 -2.26 -15.79
N SER A 40 24.49 -3.03 -14.84
CA SER A 40 24.17 -4.43 -15.08
C SER A 40 22.75 -4.50 -15.63
N SER A 41 22.59 -4.99 -16.87
CA SER A 41 21.29 -5.41 -17.40
C SER A 41 20.62 -6.32 -16.37
N PHE A 42 19.46 -5.91 -15.84
CA PHE A 42 18.72 -6.75 -14.91
C PHE A 42 18.38 -8.05 -15.63
N THR A 43 18.96 -9.14 -15.14
CA THR A 43 18.70 -10.48 -15.63
C THR A 43 17.83 -11.16 -14.60
N MET A 44 16.72 -11.74 -15.04
CA MET A 44 15.80 -12.41 -14.12
C MET A 44 16.49 -13.62 -13.52
N ASN A 45 16.56 -13.68 -12.19
CA ASN A 45 17.18 -14.79 -11.50
C ASN A 45 16.24 -16.01 -11.55
N GLU A 46 16.78 -17.15 -11.96
CA GLU A 46 16.03 -18.42 -12.01
C GLU A 46 15.89 -19.05 -10.61
N VAL A 47 16.73 -18.66 -9.66
CA VAL A 47 16.70 -19.17 -8.28
C VAL A 47 15.42 -18.70 -7.58
N LYS A 48 14.72 -19.65 -6.95
CA LYS A 48 13.51 -19.36 -6.16
C LYS A 48 13.88 -18.53 -4.93
N SER A 49 13.12 -17.47 -4.68
CA SER A 49 13.30 -16.64 -3.48
C SER A 49 12.85 -17.40 -2.24
N GLU A 50 13.63 -17.30 -1.16
CA GLU A 50 13.23 -17.83 0.15
C GLU A 50 12.23 -16.92 0.87
N ASN A 51 12.07 -15.68 0.41
CA ASN A 51 11.18 -14.72 1.04
C ASN A 51 9.71 -15.14 0.92
N VAL A 52 9.00 -15.10 2.05
CA VAL A 52 7.60 -15.55 2.14
C VAL A 52 6.68 -14.73 1.23
N MET A 53 6.90 -13.42 1.09
CA MET A 53 6.07 -12.56 0.25
C MET A 53 6.28 -12.82 -1.25
N ASP A 54 7.51 -13.17 -1.66
CA ASP A 54 7.85 -13.49 -3.05
C ASP A 54 7.21 -14.83 -3.44
N ARG A 55 7.37 -15.86 -2.58
CA ARG A 55 6.70 -17.15 -2.74
C ARG A 55 5.19 -17.00 -2.76
N TRP A 56 4.65 -16.15 -1.89
CA TRP A 56 3.22 -15.89 -1.82
C TRP A 56 2.69 -15.30 -3.12
N ILE A 57 3.32 -14.25 -3.66
CA ILE A 57 2.76 -13.60 -4.86
C ILE A 57 2.85 -14.53 -6.06
N GLU A 58 3.88 -15.36 -6.17
CA GLU A 58 3.99 -16.38 -7.21
C GLU A 58 2.93 -17.47 -7.07
N SER A 59 2.69 -17.97 -5.85
CA SER A 59 1.59 -18.91 -5.57
C SER A 59 0.24 -18.30 -5.95
N PHE A 60 -0.04 -17.10 -5.44
CA PHE A 60 -1.31 -16.41 -5.64
C PHE A 60 -1.57 -16.11 -7.12
N THR A 61 -0.53 -15.78 -7.90
CA THR A 61 -0.64 -15.63 -9.35
C THR A 61 -0.92 -16.96 -10.05
N ASN A 62 -0.28 -18.06 -9.65
CA ASN A 62 -0.54 -19.38 -10.25
C ASN A 62 -1.95 -19.89 -9.94
N SER A 63 -2.43 -19.70 -8.71
CA SER A 63 -3.81 -19.97 -8.29
C SER A 63 -4.81 -19.16 -9.13
N LEU A 64 -4.52 -17.88 -9.40
CA LEU A 64 -5.35 -17.05 -10.28
C LEU A 64 -5.32 -17.54 -11.73
N VAL A 65 -4.16 -17.90 -12.28
CA VAL A 65 -4.05 -18.45 -13.64
C VAL A 65 -4.89 -19.73 -13.75
N GLN A 66 -4.80 -20.63 -12.78
CA GLN A 66 -5.60 -21.85 -12.73
C GLN A 66 -7.11 -21.54 -12.73
N PHE A 67 -7.54 -20.63 -11.87
CA PHE A 67 -8.94 -20.20 -11.79
C PHE A 67 -9.43 -19.62 -13.13
N VAL A 68 -8.70 -18.67 -13.71
CA VAL A 68 -9.11 -18.01 -14.96
C VAL A 68 -9.16 -19.01 -16.12
N ARG A 69 -8.21 -19.95 -16.21
CA ARG A 69 -8.25 -21.00 -17.24
C ARG A 69 -9.50 -21.87 -17.13
N ASN A 70 -9.86 -22.30 -15.92
CA ASN A 70 -11.03 -23.12 -15.68
C ASN A 70 -12.33 -22.37 -16.03
N GLU A 71 -12.45 -21.10 -15.62
CA GLU A 71 -13.62 -20.31 -15.97
C GLU A 71 -13.70 -20.03 -17.48
N MET A 72 -12.56 -19.81 -18.15
CA MET A 72 -12.52 -19.62 -19.60
C MET A 72 -12.84 -20.90 -20.38
N SER A 73 -12.42 -22.09 -19.93
CA SER A 73 -12.78 -23.36 -20.57
C SER A 73 -14.28 -23.65 -20.49
N GLU A 74 -14.93 -23.15 -19.44
CA GLU A 74 -16.38 -23.26 -19.21
C GLU A 74 -17.17 -22.08 -19.81
N TYR A 75 -16.53 -21.16 -20.55
CA TYR A 75 -17.13 -19.94 -21.10
C TYR A 75 -17.75 -18.98 -20.06
N ARG A 76 -17.29 -19.02 -18.80
CA ARG A 76 -17.77 -18.19 -17.68
C ARG A 76 -16.99 -16.88 -17.53
N LEU A 77 -16.93 -16.10 -18.60
CA LEU A 77 -16.13 -14.86 -18.64
C LEU A 77 -16.50 -13.83 -17.54
N TYR A 78 -17.77 -13.81 -17.10
CA TYR A 78 -18.24 -12.91 -16.06
C TYR A 78 -17.58 -13.16 -14.70
N ALA A 79 -17.11 -14.39 -14.44
CA ALA A 79 -16.51 -14.77 -13.15
C ALA A 79 -15.06 -14.28 -13.02
N VAL A 80 -14.41 -13.91 -14.13
CA VAL A 80 -12.96 -13.61 -14.20
C VAL A 80 -12.62 -12.17 -13.77
N VAL A 81 -13.51 -11.22 -14.02
CA VAL A 81 -13.23 -9.77 -13.83
C VAL A 81 -12.94 -9.42 -12.36
N ASN A 82 -13.73 -9.95 -11.42
CA ASN A 82 -13.57 -9.64 -10.00
C ASN A 82 -12.26 -10.18 -9.41
N PRO A 83 -11.89 -11.46 -9.62
CA PRO A 83 -10.59 -12.01 -9.20
C PRO A 83 -9.39 -11.26 -9.79
N LEU A 84 -9.43 -10.89 -11.07
CA LEU A 84 -8.36 -10.09 -11.70
C LEU A 84 -8.21 -8.71 -11.03
N THR A 85 -9.33 -8.03 -10.78
CA THR A 85 -9.31 -6.72 -10.12
C THR A 85 -8.75 -6.82 -8.70
N ARG A 86 -9.21 -7.82 -7.93
CA ARG A 86 -8.69 -8.11 -6.59
C ARG A 86 -7.20 -8.45 -6.60
N PHE A 87 -6.73 -9.13 -7.65
CA PHE A 87 -5.32 -9.43 -7.82
C PHE A 87 -4.48 -8.15 -7.96
N PHE A 88 -4.89 -7.20 -8.81
CA PHE A 88 -4.16 -5.94 -8.96
C PHE A 88 -4.13 -5.11 -7.68
N ASP A 89 -5.24 -5.06 -6.94
CA ASP A 89 -5.28 -4.41 -5.63
C ASP A 89 -4.32 -5.10 -4.65
N THR A 90 -4.24 -6.43 -4.68
CA THR A 90 -3.36 -7.23 -3.83
C THR A 90 -1.88 -7.04 -4.22
N LEU A 91 -1.55 -7.06 -5.51
CA LEU A 91 -0.19 -6.83 -6.01
C LEU A 91 0.31 -5.44 -5.62
N THR A 92 -0.51 -4.41 -5.81
CA THR A 92 -0.11 -3.01 -5.57
C THR A 92 -0.12 -2.64 -4.09
N ASN A 93 -1.21 -2.92 -3.38
CA ASN A 93 -1.40 -2.47 -1.99
C ASN A 93 -0.84 -3.45 -0.96
N CYS A 94 -0.51 -4.68 -1.32
CA CYS A 94 0.12 -5.64 -0.41
C CYS A 94 1.57 -5.91 -0.83
N TYR A 95 1.78 -6.59 -1.96
CA TYR A 95 3.11 -7.07 -2.34
C TYR A 95 4.12 -5.93 -2.59
N ILE A 96 3.84 -5.04 -3.55
CA ILE A 96 4.76 -3.94 -3.91
C ILE A 96 4.98 -3.01 -2.71
N ARG A 97 3.91 -2.74 -1.95
CA ARG A 97 3.97 -1.81 -0.81
C ARG A 97 4.85 -2.35 0.33
N LEU A 98 4.70 -3.62 0.70
CA LEU A 98 5.48 -4.26 1.76
C LEU A 98 6.93 -4.53 1.32
N ASN A 99 7.16 -4.81 0.04
CA ASN A 99 8.50 -5.09 -0.50
C ASN A 99 9.20 -3.87 -1.10
N ARG A 100 8.69 -2.65 -0.92
CA ARG A 100 9.25 -1.44 -1.55
C ARG A 100 10.74 -1.22 -1.23
N LYS A 101 11.14 -1.47 0.00
CA LYS A 101 12.55 -1.34 0.44
C LYS A 101 13.45 -2.39 -0.22
N ARG A 102 12.95 -3.63 -0.33
CA ARG A 102 13.62 -4.74 -1.04
C ARG A 102 13.80 -4.41 -2.52
N ILE A 103 12.73 -3.98 -3.19
CA ILE A 103 12.75 -3.54 -4.60
C ILE A 103 13.72 -2.38 -4.85
N LYS A 104 13.92 -1.50 -3.85
CA LYS A 104 14.89 -0.39 -3.92
C LYS A 104 16.35 -0.81 -3.68
N GLY A 105 16.60 -1.99 -3.12
CA GLY A 105 17.93 -2.45 -2.74
C GLY A 105 18.40 -2.00 -1.36
N ASP A 106 17.49 -1.54 -0.49
CA ASP A 106 17.82 -1.11 0.88
C ASP A 106 18.42 -2.27 1.73
N PHE A 107 18.18 -3.53 1.33
CA PHE A 107 18.68 -4.74 2.00
C PHE A 107 19.81 -5.44 1.24
N GLY A 108 20.39 -4.79 0.23
CA GLY A 108 21.44 -5.33 -0.62
C GLY A 108 20.96 -5.76 -2.01
N ILE A 109 21.93 -5.95 -2.91
CA ILE A 109 21.69 -6.22 -4.33
C ILE A 109 21.03 -7.59 -4.53
N ASP A 110 21.44 -8.61 -3.78
CA ASP A 110 20.92 -9.98 -3.93
C ASP A 110 19.43 -10.07 -3.61
N ASP A 111 19.00 -9.52 -2.47
CA ASP A 111 17.58 -9.45 -2.09
C ASP A 111 16.76 -8.60 -3.07
N GLN A 112 17.34 -7.51 -3.58
CA GLN A 112 16.73 -6.71 -4.64
C GLN A 112 16.47 -7.52 -5.90
N THR A 113 17.48 -8.28 -6.34
CA THR A 113 17.38 -9.13 -7.53
C THR A 113 16.31 -10.19 -7.35
N HIS A 114 16.22 -10.83 -6.18
CA HIS A 114 15.15 -11.79 -5.88
C HIS A 114 13.75 -11.16 -5.93
N ALA A 115 13.55 -10.02 -5.25
CA ALA A 115 12.26 -9.33 -5.21
C ALA A 115 11.81 -8.84 -6.61
N LEU A 116 12.75 -8.30 -7.40
CA LEU A 116 12.51 -7.87 -8.78
C LEU A 116 12.23 -9.06 -9.70
N SER A 117 12.91 -10.19 -9.51
CA SER A 117 12.70 -11.39 -10.33
C SER A 117 11.33 -12.00 -10.10
N ALA A 118 10.90 -12.10 -8.83
CA ALA A 118 9.55 -12.55 -8.49
C ALA A 118 8.48 -11.61 -9.09
N LEU A 119 8.67 -10.29 -8.96
CA LEU A 119 7.76 -9.31 -9.59
C LEU A 119 7.74 -9.45 -11.12
N GLY A 120 8.90 -9.65 -11.75
CA GLY A 120 9.03 -9.86 -13.19
C GLY A 120 8.25 -11.08 -13.67
N ARG A 121 8.44 -12.24 -13.02
CA ARG A 121 7.69 -13.48 -13.30
C ARG A 121 6.19 -13.26 -13.24
N VAL A 122 5.72 -12.63 -12.16
CA VAL A 122 4.30 -12.31 -11.95
C VAL A 122 3.76 -11.40 -13.04
N LEU A 123 4.49 -10.34 -13.41
CA LEU A 123 4.06 -9.40 -14.44
C LEU A 123 3.95 -10.08 -15.82
N VAL A 124 4.88 -10.96 -16.18
CA VAL A 124 4.84 -11.70 -17.44
C VAL A 124 3.61 -12.61 -17.52
N LEU A 125 3.34 -13.37 -16.45
CA LEU A 125 2.16 -14.24 -16.38
C LEU A 125 0.87 -13.43 -16.51
N ILE A 126 0.76 -12.32 -15.78
CA ILE A 126 -0.46 -11.51 -15.76
C ILE A 126 -0.66 -10.77 -17.08
N VAL A 127 0.39 -10.25 -17.72
CA VAL A 127 0.27 -9.58 -19.03
C VAL A 127 -0.26 -10.55 -20.09
N ARG A 128 0.25 -11.79 -20.10
CA ARG A 128 -0.26 -12.86 -20.98
C ARG A 128 -1.68 -13.28 -20.62
N LEU A 129 -2.00 -13.39 -19.33
CA LEU A 129 -3.37 -13.74 -18.87
C LEU A 129 -4.40 -12.65 -19.22
N MET A 130 -3.99 -11.38 -19.16
CA MET A 130 -4.83 -10.21 -19.45
C MET A 130 -5.00 -9.93 -20.95
N SER A 131 -4.16 -10.52 -21.83
CA SER A 131 -4.16 -10.19 -23.25
C SER A 131 -5.53 -10.36 -23.94
N PRO A 132 -6.39 -11.35 -23.60
CA PRO A 132 -7.71 -11.47 -24.20
C PRO A 132 -8.71 -10.40 -23.71
N PHE A 133 -8.45 -9.80 -22.54
CA PHE A 133 -9.37 -8.86 -21.88
C PHE A 133 -9.01 -7.40 -22.17
N THR A 134 -7.70 -7.09 -22.19
CA THR A 134 -7.17 -5.74 -22.40
C THR A 134 -6.04 -5.75 -23.43
N PRO A 135 -6.32 -6.04 -24.71
CA PRO A 135 -5.32 -6.40 -25.70
C PRO A 135 -4.29 -5.30 -25.96
N PHE A 136 -4.72 -4.05 -26.11
CA PHE A 136 -3.82 -2.91 -26.37
C PHE A 136 -2.94 -2.59 -25.15
N PHE A 137 -3.48 -2.70 -23.95
CA PHE A 137 -2.74 -2.41 -22.73
C PHE A 137 -1.73 -3.51 -22.40
N SER A 138 -2.13 -4.77 -22.54
CA SER A 138 -1.21 -5.92 -22.40
C SER A 138 -0.09 -5.86 -23.43
N GLU A 139 -0.39 -5.50 -24.68
CA GLU A 139 0.62 -5.34 -25.73
C GLU A 139 1.61 -4.21 -25.39
N TYR A 140 1.11 -3.06 -24.94
CA TYR A 140 1.95 -1.94 -24.53
C TYR A 140 2.95 -2.32 -23.42
N ILE A 141 2.50 -3.12 -22.44
CA ILE A 141 3.38 -3.59 -21.36
C ILE A 141 4.33 -4.67 -21.88
N TRP A 142 3.86 -5.61 -22.71
CA TRP A 142 4.66 -6.69 -23.29
C TRP A 142 5.87 -6.16 -24.05
N GLN A 143 5.70 -5.13 -24.88
CA GLN A 143 6.81 -4.52 -25.63
C GLN A 143 7.93 -4.00 -24.73
N ARG A 144 7.63 -3.63 -23.48
CA ARG A 144 8.63 -3.20 -22.50
C ARG A 144 9.25 -4.38 -21.76
N LEU A 145 8.43 -5.39 -21.43
CA LEU A 145 8.88 -6.56 -20.70
C LEU A 145 9.71 -7.52 -21.55
N ARG A 146 9.38 -7.69 -22.85
CA ARG A 146 10.04 -8.67 -23.73
C ARG A 146 11.54 -8.49 -23.82
N ASN A 147 12.03 -7.25 -23.78
CA ASN A 147 13.45 -6.92 -23.81
C ASN A 147 14.18 -7.34 -22.52
N ILE A 148 13.45 -7.38 -21.40
CA ILE A 148 13.99 -7.75 -20.09
C ILE A 148 14.06 -9.27 -19.95
N ILE A 149 13.07 -9.99 -20.47
CA ILE A 149 12.99 -11.46 -20.35
C ILE A 149 13.57 -12.20 -21.55
N GLY A 150 14.03 -11.48 -22.59
CA GLY A 150 14.53 -12.10 -23.82
C GLY A 150 13.47 -12.91 -24.58
N ALA A 151 12.19 -12.51 -24.51
CA ALA A 151 11.11 -13.27 -25.15
C ALA A 151 11.21 -13.17 -26.68
N PRO A 152 11.15 -14.31 -27.40
CA PRO A 152 11.27 -14.32 -28.86
C PRO A 152 10.04 -13.74 -29.55
N GLU A 153 8.85 -13.86 -28.96
CA GLU A 153 7.60 -13.42 -29.60
C GLU A 153 7.50 -11.89 -29.69
N GLU A 154 7.16 -11.42 -30.89
CA GLU A 154 7.02 -9.99 -31.15
C GLU A 154 5.82 -9.34 -30.47
N SER A 155 4.74 -10.09 -30.25
CA SER A 155 3.51 -9.62 -29.62
C SER A 155 3.04 -10.61 -28.56
N VAL A 156 2.39 -10.11 -27.50
CA VAL A 156 1.78 -10.97 -26.48
C VAL A 156 0.71 -11.88 -27.06
N HIS A 157 0.07 -11.43 -28.16
CA HIS A 157 -1.02 -12.16 -28.83
C HIS A 157 -0.52 -13.36 -29.63
N PHE A 158 0.79 -13.50 -29.82
CA PHE A 158 1.42 -14.69 -30.40
C PHE A 158 1.85 -15.69 -29.32
N THR A 159 1.66 -15.38 -28.04
CA THR A 159 1.97 -16.27 -26.93
C THR A 159 0.75 -17.09 -26.53
N LEU A 160 0.97 -18.34 -26.09
CA LEU A 160 -0.09 -19.14 -25.50
C LEU A 160 -0.55 -18.54 -24.17
N LEU A 161 -1.84 -18.72 -23.85
CA LEU A 161 -2.37 -18.39 -22.52
C LEU A 161 -1.54 -19.15 -21.46
N PRO A 162 -1.04 -18.48 -20.41
CA PRO A 162 -0.16 -19.11 -19.44
C PRO A 162 -0.84 -20.32 -18.78
N THR A 163 -0.05 -21.35 -18.49
CA THR A 163 -0.46 -22.52 -17.69
C THR A 163 -0.03 -22.31 -16.25
N SER A 164 -0.87 -22.72 -15.28
CA SER A 164 -0.50 -22.67 -13.87
C SER A 164 0.58 -23.73 -13.57
N ASP A 165 1.60 -23.33 -12.84
CA ASP A 165 2.58 -24.24 -12.26
C ASP A 165 2.13 -24.64 -10.85
N ASN A 166 1.55 -25.84 -10.74
CA ASN A 166 1.06 -26.36 -9.46
C ASN A 166 2.20 -26.57 -8.44
N THR A 167 3.47 -26.61 -8.86
CA THR A 167 4.62 -26.73 -7.94
C THR A 167 4.95 -25.41 -7.23
N LEU A 168 4.42 -24.29 -7.72
CA LEU A 168 4.55 -22.97 -7.12
C LEU A 168 3.35 -22.58 -6.26
N ILE A 169 2.25 -23.36 -6.33
CA ILE A 169 1.08 -23.14 -5.49
C ILE A 169 1.36 -23.67 -4.09
N ASP A 170 1.39 -22.76 -3.13
CA ASP A 170 1.63 -22.99 -1.71
C ASP A 170 0.47 -22.43 -0.89
N GLU A 171 -0.54 -23.27 -0.68
CA GLU A 171 -1.75 -22.92 0.08
C GLU A 171 -1.43 -22.51 1.53
N VAL A 172 -0.34 -22.99 2.11
CA VAL A 172 0.09 -22.63 3.47
C VAL A 172 0.55 -21.18 3.49
N VAL A 173 1.36 -20.77 2.52
CA VAL A 173 1.83 -19.39 2.40
C VAL A 173 0.66 -18.45 2.05
N GLU A 174 -0.23 -18.84 1.16
CA GLU A 174 -1.45 -18.07 0.86
C GLU A 174 -2.32 -17.85 2.10
N ARG A 175 -2.55 -18.92 2.88
CA ARG A 175 -3.29 -18.87 4.14
C ARG A 175 -2.61 -17.93 5.15
N ARG A 176 -1.29 -18.01 5.30
CA ARG A 176 -0.52 -17.12 6.20
C ARG A 176 -0.68 -15.66 5.85
N VAL A 177 -0.50 -15.31 4.58
CA VAL A 177 -0.62 -13.91 4.14
C VAL A 177 -2.07 -13.43 4.23
N GLN A 178 -3.06 -14.29 4.00
CA GLN A 178 -4.45 -13.92 4.23
C GLN A 178 -4.72 -13.61 5.70
N ALA A 179 -4.25 -14.45 6.64
CA ALA A 179 -4.38 -14.21 8.08
C ALA A 179 -3.71 -12.89 8.53
N MET A 180 -2.52 -12.61 7.99
CA MET A 180 -1.81 -11.35 8.19
C MET A 180 -2.65 -10.15 7.72
N ARG A 181 -3.23 -10.23 6.52
CA ARG A 181 -4.06 -9.16 5.94
C ARG A 181 -5.32 -8.91 6.76
N ASP A 182 -6.03 -9.97 7.13
CA ASP A 182 -7.25 -9.87 7.94
C ASP A 182 -6.97 -9.15 9.27
N CYS A 183 -5.85 -9.47 9.92
CA CYS A 183 -5.40 -8.76 11.12
C CYS A 183 -5.10 -7.28 10.87
N ILE A 184 -4.36 -6.95 9.80
CA ILE A 184 -4.02 -5.56 9.44
C ILE A 184 -5.29 -4.73 9.19
N ASP A 185 -6.26 -5.28 8.47
CA ASP A 185 -7.50 -4.58 8.13
C ASP A 185 -8.35 -4.32 9.38
N LEU A 186 -8.44 -5.28 10.31
CA LEU A 186 -9.09 -5.09 11.60
C LEU A 186 -8.45 -3.97 12.43
N VAL A 187 -7.11 -3.91 12.48
CA VAL A 187 -6.37 -2.83 13.17
C VAL A 187 -6.60 -1.48 12.52
N ARG A 188 -6.56 -1.40 11.18
CA ARG A 188 -6.77 -0.15 10.45
C ARG A 188 -8.13 0.46 10.76
N VAL A 189 -9.18 -0.35 10.75
CA VAL A 189 -10.54 0.07 11.10
C VAL A 189 -10.64 0.52 12.57
N SER A 190 -9.94 -0.13 13.51
CA SER A 190 -9.85 0.36 14.90
C SER A 190 -9.21 1.73 15.01
N ARG A 191 -8.12 1.96 14.27
CA ARG A 191 -7.41 3.25 14.29
C ARG A 191 -8.22 4.37 13.68
N GLU A 192 -8.88 4.08 12.56
CA GLU A 192 -9.78 5.03 11.90
C GLU A 192 -10.93 5.44 12.82
N ARG A 193 -11.57 4.48 13.50
CA ARG A 193 -12.63 4.76 14.49
C ARG A 193 -12.17 5.66 15.64
N LYS A 194 -10.90 5.55 16.05
CA LYS A 194 -10.29 6.43 17.08
C LYS A 194 -9.64 7.68 16.53
N GLY A 195 -9.63 7.86 15.20
CA GLY A 195 -8.96 8.99 14.55
C GLY A 195 -7.44 9.00 14.75
N ILE A 196 -6.81 7.85 15.03
CA ILE A 196 -5.37 7.74 15.30
C ILE A 196 -4.62 7.50 13.99
N PRO A 197 -3.81 8.45 13.50
CA PRO A 197 -3.09 8.27 12.24
C PRO A 197 -1.95 7.26 12.35
N VAL A 198 -1.62 6.56 11.24
CA VAL A 198 -0.62 5.48 11.23
C VAL A 198 0.78 5.90 11.72
N LYS A 199 1.14 7.15 11.49
CA LYS A 199 2.40 7.77 11.94
C LYS A 199 2.64 7.69 13.46
N TYR A 200 1.59 7.64 14.28
CA TYR A 200 1.71 7.54 15.74
C TYR A 200 1.87 6.07 16.14
N PRO A 201 3.04 5.64 16.61
CA PRO A 201 3.23 4.25 17.02
C PRO A 201 2.32 3.91 18.21
N LEU A 202 1.83 2.67 18.25
CA LEU A 202 1.04 2.16 19.38
C LEU A 202 1.81 1.03 20.10
N LYS A 203 1.45 0.78 21.35
CA LYS A 203 2.18 -0.19 22.20
C LYS A 203 1.97 -1.61 21.72
N GLU A 204 0.72 -2.06 21.73
CA GLU A 204 0.41 -3.47 21.60
C GLU A 204 -0.85 -3.69 20.75
N ILE A 205 -0.80 -4.76 19.96
CA ILE A 205 -1.98 -5.41 19.41
C ILE A 205 -2.10 -6.81 20.01
N ILE A 206 -3.31 -7.16 20.44
CA ILE A 206 -3.65 -8.47 20.95
C ILE A 206 -4.62 -9.12 19.96
N VAL A 207 -4.22 -10.25 19.38
CA VAL A 207 -5.02 -11.03 18.45
C VAL A 207 -5.54 -12.26 19.17
N VAL A 208 -6.86 -12.34 19.29
CA VAL A 208 -7.55 -13.48 19.89
C VAL A 208 -8.28 -14.25 18.82
N ASN A 209 -7.95 -15.53 18.67
CA ASN A 209 -8.62 -16.44 17.75
C ASN A 209 -8.70 -17.84 18.36
N ARG A 210 -9.75 -18.59 18.05
CA ARG A 210 -9.91 -19.99 18.51
C ARG A 210 -8.96 -20.94 17.79
N ASN A 211 -8.68 -20.66 16.52
CA ASN A 211 -7.84 -21.50 15.68
C ASN A 211 -6.36 -21.23 16.00
N SER A 212 -5.68 -22.20 16.62
CA SER A 212 -4.24 -22.12 16.93
C SER A 212 -3.41 -21.92 15.67
N GLN A 213 -3.76 -22.62 14.58
CA GLN A 213 -3.07 -22.52 13.32
C GLN A 213 -3.13 -21.10 12.72
N PHE A 214 -4.26 -20.39 12.89
CA PHE A 214 -4.38 -18.99 12.48
C PHE A 214 -3.47 -18.07 13.31
N LEU A 215 -3.36 -18.31 14.62
CA LEU A 215 -2.47 -17.54 15.49
C LEU A 215 -1.00 -17.77 15.14
N GLU A 216 -0.62 -19.01 14.85
CA GLU A 216 0.73 -19.34 14.37
C GLU A 216 1.04 -18.67 13.04
N ASP A 217 0.08 -18.64 12.11
CA ASP A 217 0.22 -17.93 10.83
C ASP A 217 0.48 -16.44 11.02
N VAL A 218 -0.36 -15.80 11.85
CA VAL A 218 -0.22 -14.39 12.23
C VAL A 218 1.14 -14.14 12.87
N LYS A 219 1.58 -15.02 13.78
CA LYS A 219 2.89 -14.90 14.45
C LYS A 219 4.05 -15.07 13.47
N SER A 220 3.93 -15.98 12.49
CA SER A 220 4.97 -16.20 11.48
C SER A 220 5.25 -14.98 10.60
N LEU A 221 4.28 -14.07 10.48
CA LEU A 221 4.39 -12.82 9.70
C LEU A 221 4.32 -11.57 10.59
N GLU A 222 4.63 -11.71 11.89
CA GLU A 222 4.54 -10.63 12.89
C GLU A 222 5.25 -9.34 12.45
N GLN A 223 6.46 -9.44 11.90
CA GLN A 223 7.24 -8.26 11.50
C GLN A 223 6.54 -7.44 10.41
N TYR A 224 5.86 -8.09 9.46
CA TYR A 224 5.07 -7.41 8.44
C TYR A 224 3.86 -6.71 9.07
N ILE A 225 3.18 -7.35 10.02
CA ILE A 225 2.04 -6.75 10.73
C ILE A 225 2.49 -5.52 11.52
N LEU A 226 3.50 -5.66 12.39
CA LEU A 226 3.98 -4.59 13.26
C LEU A 226 4.50 -3.38 12.48
N SER A 227 5.25 -3.61 11.40
CA SER A 227 5.74 -2.53 10.53
C SER A 227 4.61 -1.84 9.77
N GLU A 228 3.61 -2.60 9.34
CA GLU A 228 2.49 -2.10 8.56
C GLU A 228 1.53 -1.24 9.39
N VAL A 229 1.18 -1.72 10.58
CA VAL A 229 0.28 -1.01 11.49
C VAL A 229 1.03 -0.09 12.45
N ASN A 230 2.36 -0.03 12.40
CA ASN A 230 3.20 0.77 13.29
C ASN A 230 2.86 0.54 14.78
N VAL A 231 2.98 -0.72 15.21
CA VAL A 231 2.76 -1.16 16.60
C VAL A 231 4.04 -1.82 17.10
N ARG A 232 4.34 -1.72 18.41
CA ARG A 232 5.58 -2.25 18.98
C ARG A 232 5.54 -3.74 19.26
N GLN A 233 4.40 -4.26 19.70
CA GLN A 233 4.27 -5.65 20.13
C GLN A 233 2.99 -6.30 19.58
N LEU A 234 3.10 -7.58 19.22
CA LEU A 234 1.99 -8.44 18.87
C LEU A 234 1.90 -9.60 19.86
N THR A 235 0.78 -9.66 20.56
CA THR A 235 0.44 -10.75 21.47
C THR A 235 -0.69 -11.57 20.86
N ILE A 236 -0.52 -12.90 20.81
CA ILE A 236 -1.54 -13.84 20.35
C ILE A 236 -2.13 -14.60 21.54
N SER A 237 -3.42 -14.92 21.50
CA SER A 237 -4.06 -15.69 22.57
C SER A 237 -5.26 -16.49 22.07
N GLN A 238 -5.50 -17.65 22.70
CA GLN A 238 -6.77 -18.38 22.60
C GLN A 238 -7.67 -18.16 23.82
N ASP A 239 -7.13 -17.58 24.89
CA ASP A 239 -7.86 -17.37 26.16
C ASP A 239 -8.79 -16.16 26.05
N LYS A 240 -10.05 -16.43 25.69
CA LYS A 240 -11.11 -15.42 25.63
C LYS A 240 -11.46 -14.85 27.00
N LYS A 241 -11.44 -15.69 28.04
CA LYS A 241 -11.87 -15.32 29.40
C LYS A 241 -10.93 -14.29 29.99
N LYS A 242 -9.62 -14.44 29.77
CA LYS A 242 -8.60 -13.46 30.15
C LYS A 242 -8.90 -12.05 29.63
N TYR A 243 -9.49 -11.94 28.44
CA TYR A 243 -9.79 -10.66 27.79
C TYR A 243 -11.27 -10.24 27.87
N GLY A 244 -12.09 -10.92 28.69
CA GLY A 244 -13.51 -10.57 28.85
C GLY A 244 -14.36 -10.77 27.59
N ILE A 245 -13.89 -11.60 26.65
CA ILE A 245 -14.58 -11.92 25.41
C ILE A 245 -15.65 -12.96 25.70
N MET A 246 -16.90 -12.66 25.32
CA MET A 246 -18.00 -13.62 25.32
C MET A 246 -18.53 -13.81 23.90
N LEU A 247 -19.41 -14.78 23.75
CA LEU A 247 -20.14 -15.06 22.53
C LEU A 247 -21.53 -14.49 22.62
N LYS A 248 -22.01 -14.01 21.48
CA LYS A 248 -23.37 -13.56 21.29
C LYS A 248 -23.94 -14.23 20.05
N ALA A 249 -25.13 -14.78 20.19
CA ALA A 249 -25.90 -15.19 19.02
C ALA A 249 -26.51 -13.96 18.34
N ASP A 250 -26.29 -13.86 17.03
CA ASP A 250 -26.99 -12.93 16.16
C ASP A 250 -27.98 -13.73 15.27
N PRO A 251 -29.28 -13.65 15.56
CA PRO A 251 -30.29 -14.42 14.86
C PRO A 251 -30.61 -13.83 13.47
N ASN A 252 -30.58 -14.66 12.42
CA ASN A 252 -31.07 -14.26 11.10
C ASN A 252 -32.59 -14.35 11.07
N PHE A 253 -33.25 -13.23 11.40
CA PHE A 253 -34.71 -13.12 11.47
C PHE A 253 -35.43 -13.64 10.22
N ARG A 254 -34.88 -13.42 9.02
CA ARG A 254 -35.50 -13.86 7.76
C ARG A 254 -35.45 -15.38 7.63
N ALA A 255 -34.30 -15.99 7.92
CA ALA A 255 -34.14 -17.43 7.87
C ALA A 255 -34.94 -18.14 8.97
N LEU A 256 -34.96 -17.58 10.18
CA LEU A 256 -35.72 -18.10 11.32
C LEU A 256 -37.23 -17.98 11.09
N GLY A 257 -37.71 -16.85 10.57
CA GLY A 257 -39.13 -16.64 10.28
C GLY A 257 -39.68 -17.59 9.22
N ALA A 258 -38.88 -17.92 8.20
CA ALA A 258 -39.26 -18.89 7.17
C ALA A 258 -39.41 -20.32 7.72
N ARG A 259 -38.60 -20.71 8.71
CA ARG A 259 -38.60 -22.06 9.30
C ARG A 259 -39.56 -22.21 10.48
N LEU A 260 -39.53 -21.25 11.41
CA LEU A 260 -40.17 -21.33 12.73
C LEU A 260 -41.48 -20.56 12.84
N LYS A 261 -41.83 -19.74 11.84
CA LYS A 261 -43.09 -18.96 11.78
C LYS A 261 -43.37 -18.20 13.10
N GLY A 262 -44.41 -18.58 13.84
CA GLY A 262 -44.84 -17.93 15.08
C GLY A 262 -43.87 -18.11 16.25
N ASP A 263 -43.10 -19.20 16.26
CA ASP A 263 -42.18 -19.52 17.36
C ASP A 263 -40.83 -18.83 17.24
N GLN A 264 -40.57 -18.10 16.14
CA GLN A 264 -39.33 -17.33 15.94
C GLN A 264 -39.07 -16.33 17.08
N LYS A 265 -40.13 -15.74 17.67
CA LYS A 265 -40.00 -14.74 18.75
C LYS A 265 -39.38 -15.36 20.00
N LYS A 266 -39.87 -16.54 20.39
CA LYS A 266 -39.36 -17.29 21.54
C LYS A 266 -37.89 -17.67 21.36
N VAL A 267 -37.53 -18.13 20.16
CA VAL A 267 -36.13 -18.50 19.84
C VAL A 267 -35.21 -17.28 19.84
N VAL A 268 -35.65 -16.14 19.30
CA VAL A 268 -34.88 -14.90 19.35
C VAL A 268 -34.69 -14.41 20.80
N ASP A 269 -35.75 -14.48 21.62
CA ASP A 269 -35.68 -14.04 23.01
C ASP A 269 -34.71 -14.91 23.82
N TYR A 270 -34.74 -16.24 23.62
CA TYR A 270 -33.75 -17.16 24.18
C TYR A 270 -32.32 -16.82 23.73
N LEU A 271 -32.10 -16.67 22.42
CA LEU A 271 -30.77 -16.37 21.86
C LEU A 271 -30.20 -15.01 22.31
N LYS A 272 -31.05 -14.06 22.67
CA LYS A 272 -30.61 -12.73 23.15
C LYS A 272 -30.38 -12.68 24.65
N ASN A 273 -31.19 -13.39 25.43
CA ASN A 273 -31.28 -13.16 26.88
C ASN A 273 -30.83 -14.36 27.74
N GLU A 274 -30.95 -15.58 27.22
CA GLU A 274 -30.82 -16.81 28.03
C GLU A 274 -29.68 -17.73 27.58
N VAL A 275 -29.22 -17.59 26.33
CA VAL A 275 -28.16 -18.44 25.79
C VAL A 275 -26.85 -18.25 26.54
N THR A 276 -26.22 -19.36 26.91
CA THR A 276 -24.94 -19.32 27.64
C THR A 276 -23.73 -19.38 26.70
N ASP A 277 -22.59 -18.89 27.18
CA ASP A 277 -21.34 -18.92 26.40
C ASP A 277 -20.94 -20.36 26.03
N ASN A 278 -21.13 -21.32 26.95
CA ASN A 278 -20.88 -22.74 26.73
C ASN A 278 -21.77 -23.33 25.62
N GLU A 279 -23.05 -22.93 25.57
CA GLU A 279 -23.98 -23.38 24.51
C GLU A 279 -23.59 -22.82 23.13
N LEU A 280 -23.12 -21.58 23.08
CA LEU A 280 -22.60 -20.98 21.85
C LEU A 280 -21.27 -21.60 21.42
N GLU A 281 -20.45 -22.06 22.36
CA GLU A 281 -19.26 -22.85 22.07
C GLU A 281 -19.60 -24.22 21.49
N GLN A 282 -20.55 -24.95 22.10
CA GLN A 282 -21.06 -26.21 21.55
C GLN A 282 -21.67 -26.02 20.15
N PHE A 283 -22.49 -24.98 19.96
CA PHE A 283 -23.05 -24.66 18.64
C PHE A 283 -21.98 -24.43 17.57
N LEU A 284 -20.85 -23.82 17.93
CA LEU A 284 -19.76 -23.58 16.97
C LEU A 284 -18.97 -24.85 16.61
N ILE A 285 -19.03 -25.90 17.42
CA ILE A 285 -18.40 -27.20 17.18
C ILE A 285 -19.37 -28.13 16.45
N GLU A 286 -20.58 -28.27 16.99
CA GLU A 286 -21.58 -29.28 16.60
C GLU A 286 -22.55 -28.76 15.54
N GLY A 287 -22.63 -27.43 15.37
CA GLY A 287 -23.58 -26.79 14.45
C GLY A 287 -25.03 -26.85 14.92
N VAL A 288 -25.28 -27.29 16.16
CA VAL A 288 -26.61 -27.49 16.75
C VAL A 288 -26.63 -26.96 18.18
N LEU A 289 -27.75 -26.37 18.60
CA LEU A 289 -27.92 -25.80 19.94
C LEU A 289 -28.96 -26.62 20.72
N PHE A 290 -28.50 -27.49 21.62
CA PHE A 290 -29.31 -28.54 22.23
C PHE A 290 -30.34 -28.05 23.27
N ARG A 291 -30.08 -26.94 23.98
CA ARG A 291 -30.93 -26.50 25.10
C ARG A 291 -32.29 -25.91 24.69
N LEU A 292 -32.50 -25.61 23.41
CA LEU A 292 -33.82 -25.33 22.85
C LEU A 292 -34.76 -26.57 22.88
N LEU A 293 -34.24 -27.78 23.15
CA LEU A 293 -35.04 -29.01 23.23
C LEU A 293 -35.68 -29.26 24.60
N THR A 294 -35.23 -28.61 25.68
CA THR A 294 -35.58 -29.02 27.07
C THR A 294 -36.55 -28.10 27.82
N VAL A 295 -36.91 -26.93 27.28
CA VAL A 295 -37.85 -25.99 27.91
C VAL A 295 -39.27 -26.24 27.37
N GLU A 296 -40.06 -27.18 27.89
CA GLU A 296 -41.49 -27.43 27.52
C GLU A 296 -41.87 -27.25 26.02
N MET A 297 -40.91 -27.42 25.11
CA MET A 297 -41.00 -27.23 23.65
C MET A 297 -40.77 -28.56 22.92
N ALA A 298 -40.64 -29.67 23.67
CA ALA A 298 -40.45 -31.01 23.14
C ALA A 298 -41.64 -31.48 22.29
N SER A 299 -42.85 -30.97 22.52
CA SER A 299 -44.05 -31.40 21.78
C SER A 299 -44.13 -30.87 20.34
N LEU A 300 -43.31 -29.87 19.97
CA LEU A 300 -43.30 -29.28 18.63
C LEU A 300 -41.92 -29.35 17.94
N LEU A 301 -40.86 -29.79 18.63
CA LEU A 301 -39.51 -29.93 18.09
C LEU A 301 -39.10 -31.39 17.77
N TYR A 302 -40.04 -32.34 17.72
CA TYR A 302 -39.77 -33.68 17.16
C TYR A 302 -39.66 -33.70 15.63
N LEU A 303 -39.85 -32.57 14.94
CA LEU A 303 -39.49 -32.44 13.54
C LEU A 303 -38.13 -31.75 13.41
N ASP A 304 -37.18 -32.48 12.84
CA ASP A 304 -35.84 -32.08 12.40
C ASP A 304 -34.79 -31.73 13.46
N MET A 305 -33.97 -32.75 13.76
CA MET A 305 -32.61 -32.67 14.34
C MET A 305 -31.62 -31.77 13.54
N ASN A 306 -32.08 -30.98 12.56
CA ASN A 306 -31.28 -30.19 11.62
C ASN A 306 -31.64 -28.68 11.58
N LEU A 307 -32.46 -28.17 12.53
CA LEU A 307 -33.18 -26.91 12.29
C LEU A 307 -32.40 -25.60 12.42
N LEU A 308 -31.27 -25.55 13.13
CA LEU A 308 -30.40 -24.37 13.18
C LEU A 308 -29.04 -24.66 12.53
N GLN A 309 -29.05 -25.00 11.24
CA GLN A 309 -27.80 -24.95 10.47
C GLN A 309 -27.18 -23.54 10.56
N LYS A 310 -25.86 -23.46 10.39
CA LYS A 310 -25.03 -22.23 10.43
C LYS A 310 -25.59 -21.02 9.65
N ASN A 311 -26.52 -21.24 8.72
CA ASN A 311 -27.17 -20.21 7.92
C ASN A 311 -28.30 -19.45 8.66
N SER A 312 -28.83 -19.99 9.77
CA SER A 312 -29.97 -19.42 10.51
C SER A 312 -29.57 -18.61 11.74
N VAL A 313 -28.46 -18.95 12.39
CA VAL A 313 -27.92 -18.23 13.54
C VAL A 313 -26.42 -18.07 13.33
N SER A 314 -25.96 -16.83 13.28
CA SER A 314 -24.53 -16.51 13.33
C SER A 314 -24.11 -16.30 14.77
N VAL A 315 -23.00 -16.90 15.19
CA VAL A 315 -22.40 -16.58 16.49
C VAL A 315 -21.25 -15.64 16.28
N THR A 316 -21.35 -14.48 16.91
CA THR A 316 -20.35 -13.43 16.85
C THR A 316 -19.70 -13.30 18.21
N GLN A 317 -18.40 -13.07 18.24
CA GLN A 317 -17.70 -12.78 19.49
C GLN A 317 -17.93 -11.32 19.86
N VAL A 318 -18.38 -11.07 21.08
CA VAL A 318 -18.68 -9.74 21.62
C VAL A 318 -17.97 -9.56 22.94
N LEU A 319 -17.30 -8.43 23.11
CA LEU A 319 -16.78 -8.05 24.42
C LEU A 319 -17.94 -7.70 25.35
N LYS A 320 -17.99 -8.32 26.53
CA LYS A 320 -18.87 -7.80 27.57
C LYS A 320 -18.28 -6.48 28.07
N ALA A 321 -19.13 -5.51 28.40
CA ALA A 321 -18.74 -4.29 29.11
C ALA A 321 -18.26 -4.56 30.55
N ILE A 322 -17.67 -5.73 30.82
CA ILE A 322 -16.89 -5.99 32.02
C ILE A 322 -15.54 -5.34 31.72
N GLN A 323 -15.35 -4.14 32.26
CA GLN A 323 -14.08 -3.43 32.32
C GLN A 323 -13.23 -3.66 31.06
N THR A 324 -13.51 -2.89 30.01
CA THR A 324 -12.49 -2.61 28.98
C THR A 324 -11.14 -2.64 29.65
N VAL A 325 -10.23 -3.51 29.21
CA VAL A 325 -8.82 -3.37 29.58
C VAL A 325 -8.51 -1.90 29.27
N ASN A 326 -8.38 -1.07 30.31
CA ASN A 326 -8.51 0.37 30.15
C ASN A 326 -7.52 0.83 29.08
N GLY A 327 -8.03 1.52 28.06
CA GLY A 327 -7.21 1.98 26.95
C GLY A 327 -7.10 1.04 25.73
N TYR A 328 -7.88 -0.04 25.62
CA TYR A 328 -7.92 -0.86 24.39
C TYR A 328 -9.14 -0.57 23.50
N GLU A 329 -8.91 -0.40 22.20
CA GLU A 329 -9.94 -0.35 21.14
C GLU A 329 -10.08 -1.71 20.47
N THR A 330 -11.29 -2.21 20.28
CA THR A 330 -11.51 -3.58 19.78
C THR A 330 -12.23 -3.63 18.45
N ASN A 331 -11.85 -4.59 17.61
CA ASN A 331 -12.54 -4.96 16.39
C ASN A 331 -12.67 -6.47 16.24
N SER A 332 -13.63 -6.93 15.45
CA SER A 332 -13.89 -8.34 15.21
C SER A 332 -14.47 -8.57 13.82
N ASP A 333 -14.05 -9.63 13.15
CA ASP A 333 -14.69 -10.17 11.94
C ASP A 333 -15.64 -11.35 12.25
N GLY A 334 -15.91 -11.59 13.54
CA GLY A 334 -16.71 -12.70 14.06
C GLY A 334 -15.90 -13.95 14.40
N LYS A 335 -14.72 -14.16 13.79
CA LYS A 335 -13.83 -15.30 14.08
C LYS A 335 -12.59 -14.87 14.86
N THR A 336 -12.04 -13.73 14.49
CA THR A 336 -10.85 -13.11 15.05
C THR A 336 -11.24 -11.82 15.75
N ILE A 337 -10.74 -11.63 16.96
CA ILE A 337 -10.80 -10.36 17.68
C ILE A 337 -9.42 -9.74 17.68
N VAL A 338 -9.36 -8.44 17.39
CA VAL A 338 -8.16 -7.64 17.57
C VAL A 338 -8.43 -6.54 18.58
N MET A 339 -7.62 -6.49 19.63
CA MET A 339 -7.61 -5.42 20.64
C MET A 339 -6.35 -4.59 20.45
N LEU A 340 -6.50 -3.29 20.29
CA LEU A 340 -5.44 -2.34 20.03
C LEU A 340 -5.26 -1.43 21.23
N ASP A 341 -4.06 -1.39 21.82
CA ASP A 341 -3.75 -0.45 22.89
C ASP A 341 -3.70 0.98 22.32
N VAL A 342 -4.65 1.81 22.74
CA VAL A 342 -4.80 3.22 22.41
C VAL A 342 -4.48 4.13 23.61
N SER A 343 -3.86 3.60 24.67
CA SER A 343 -3.37 4.42 25.77
C SER A 343 -2.31 5.42 25.29
N GLU A 344 -2.43 6.65 25.75
CA GLU A 344 -1.43 7.67 25.43
C GLU A 344 -0.13 7.38 26.19
N ASP A 345 0.98 7.38 25.45
CA ASP A 345 2.33 7.26 25.98
C ASP A 345 3.15 8.42 25.45
N SER A 346 3.76 9.18 26.35
CA SER A 346 4.48 10.40 25.99
C SER A 346 5.59 10.14 24.98
N LEU A 347 6.33 9.02 25.11
CA LEU A 347 7.43 8.69 24.19
C LEU A 347 6.91 8.32 22.79
N LEU A 348 5.80 7.58 22.72
CA LEU A 348 5.17 7.22 21.45
C LEU A 348 4.55 8.44 20.76
N VAL A 349 3.96 9.36 21.54
CA VAL A 349 3.44 10.62 21.04
C VAL A 349 4.58 11.48 20.47
N GLU A 350 5.71 11.58 21.17
CA GLU A 350 6.91 12.30 20.71
C GLU A 350 7.45 11.74 19.39
N GLU A 351 7.57 10.41 19.28
CA GLU A 351 7.98 9.76 18.03
C GLU A 351 6.98 10.02 16.88
N GLY A 352 5.68 9.98 17.18
CA GLY A 352 4.62 10.29 16.22
C GLY A 352 4.71 11.74 15.71
N LEU A 353 4.98 12.69 16.59
CA LEU A 353 5.22 14.09 16.24
C LEU A 353 6.48 14.24 15.37
N ALA A 354 7.59 13.58 15.72
CA ALA A 354 8.82 13.60 14.92
C ALA A 354 8.60 13.07 13.48
N ARG A 355 7.83 11.97 13.33
CA ARG A 355 7.42 11.47 12.01
C ARG A 355 6.52 12.45 11.27
N GLU A 356 5.68 13.20 11.98
CA GLU A 356 4.83 14.22 11.38
C GLU A 356 5.62 15.37 10.76
N ILE A 357 6.69 15.78 11.43
CA ILE A 357 7.62 16.81 10.98
C ILE A 357 8.43 16.30 9.80
N THR A 358 8.98 15.08 9.90
CA THR A 358 9.67 14.39 8.80
C THR A 358 8.82 14.38 7.53
N ASN A 359 7.53 14.01 7.66
CA ASN A 359 6.60 14.00 6.54
C ASN A 359 6.35 15.39 5.94
N ARG A 360 6.34 16.46 6.75
CA ARG A 360 6.20 17.84 6.27
C ARG A 360 7.41 18.30 5.48
N VAL A 361 8.61 18.03 5.98
CA VAL A 361 9.88 18.31 5.26
C VAL A 361 9.90 17.57 3.93
N GLN A 362 9.53 16.29 3.91
CA GLN A 362 9.44 15.50 2.67
C GLN A 362 8.37 16.04 1.71
N LYS A 363 7.23 16.54 2.20
CA LYS A 363 6.23 17.21 1.37
C LYS A 363 6.76 18.52 0.79
N LEU A 364 7.48 19.32 1.58
CA LEU A 364 8.14 20.54 1.10
C LEU A 364 9.11 20.26 -0.04
N ARG A 365 9.96 19.23 0.09
CA ARG A 365 10.87 18.79 -0.99
C ARG A 365 10.11 18.46 -2.27
N LYS A 366 8.99 17.72 -2.16
CA LYS A 366 8.14 17.36 -3.30
C LYS A 366 7.46 18.57 -3.93
N THR A 367 6.97 19.52 -3.14
CA THR A 367 6.37 20.77 -3.62
C THR A 367 7.41 21.61 -4.37
N ALA A 368 8.64 21.64 -3.86
CA ALA A 368 9.80 22.25 -4.53
C ALA A 368 10.34 21.43 -5.72
N LYS A 369 9.70 20.31 -6.09
CA LYS A 369 10.08 19.39 -7.18
C LYS A 369 11.50 18.81 -7.04
N LEU A 370 12.02 18.74 -5.82
CA LEU A 370 13.35 18.19 -5.54
C LEU A 370 13.35 16.66 -5.58
N ILE A 371 14.45 16.09 -6.05
CA ILE A 371 14.78 14.67 -5.90
C ILE A 371 15.56 14.42 -4.61
N SER A 372 15.75 13.15 -4.21
CA SER A 372 16.34 12.80 -2.90
C SER A 372 17.78 13.29 -2.72
N THR A 373 18.50 13.50 -3.81
CA THR A 373 19.91 13.92 -3.83
C THR A 373 20.09 15.44 -3.81
N ASP A 374 19.03 16.22 -4.00
CA ASP A 374 19.16 17.66 -4.12
C ASP A 374 19.45 18.32 -2.76
N PRO A 375 20.42 19.24 -2.68
CA PRO A 375 20.70 19.95 -1.44
C PRO A 375 19.58 20.95 -1.14
N ALA A 376 19.02 20.87 0.07
CA ALA A 376 18.05 21.83 0.57
C ALA A 376 18.24 22.03 2.07
N ILE A 377 17.77 23.16 2.57
CA ILE A 377 17.77 23.52 3.98
C ILE A 377 16.35 23.93 4.36
N VAL A 378 15.89 23.58 5.56
CA VAL A 378 14.61 24.02 6.10
C VAL A 378 14.84 24.96 7.28
N TYR A 379 14.21 26.12 7.25
CA TYR A 379 14.03 27.01 8.39
C TYR A 379 12.67 26.73 9.01
N CYS A 380 12.59 26.64 10.33
CA CYS A 380 11.38 26.24 11.03
C CYS A 380 11.18 27.10 12.28
N THR A 381 9.97 27.65 12.43
CA THR A 381 9.53 28.29 13.67
C THR A 381 8.28 27.59 14.20
N VAL A 382 8.15 27.56 15.53
CA VAL A 382 7.02 26.95 16.23
C VAL A 382 6.43 27.97 17.20
N ARG A 383 5.11 28.08 17.23
CA ARG A 383 4.38 28.98 18.13
C ARG A 383 3.26 28.22 18.86
N PRO A 384 3.19 28.28 20.20
CA PRO A 384 4.13 28.94 21.12
C PRO A 384 5.49 28.20 21.21
N GLU A 385 6.55 28.92 21.57
CA GLU A 385 7.90 28.34 21.69
C GLU A 385 7.97 27.24 22.75
N ALA A 386 7.23 27.38 23.85
CA ALA A 386 7.14 26.38 24.93
C ALA A 386 6.25 25.17 24.59
N SER A 387 5.94 24.93 23.31
CA SER A 387 5.14 23.77 22.91
C SER A 387 5.95 22.48 22.92
N LYS A 388 5.26 21.35 23.14
CA LYS A 388 5.80 19.98 23.02
C LYS A 388 6.53 19.74 21.68
N ILE A 389 6.14 20.46 20.63
CA ILE A 389 6.73 20.30 19.29
C ILE A 389 8.15 20.85 19.23
N THR A 390 8.42 21.96 19.92
CA THR A 390 9.77 22.54 20.02
C THR A 390 10.71 21.54 20.69
N GLU A 391 10.28 20.92 21.80
CA GLU A 391 11.03 19.87 22.49
C GLU A 391 11.32 18.68 21.57
N VAL A 392 10.30 18.18 20.87
CA VAL A 392 10.42 17.07 19.91
C VAL A 392 11.38 17.40 18.78
N LEU A 393 11.31 18.63 18.24
CA LEU A 393 12.21 19.10 17.18
C LEU A 393 13.67 19.12 17.65
N MET A 394 13.92 19.61 18.86
CA MET A 394 15.27 19.63 19.42
C MET A 394 15.78 18.22 19.69
N LEU A 395 14.97 17.37 20.31
CA LEU A 395 15.34 16.00 20.69
C LEU A 395 15.57 15.08 19.48
N HIS A 396 14.78 15.22 18.42
CA HIS A 396 14.82 14.34 17.25
C HIS A 396 15.40 15.00 15.99
N LYS A 397 16.05 16.16 16.13
CA LYS A 397 16.58 16.93 14.99
C LYS A 397 17.41 16.07 14.04
N GLU A 398 18.47 15.43 14.56
CA GLU A 398 19.41 14.63 13.78
C GLU A 398 18.69 13.50 13.03
N ARG A 399 17.80 12.78 13.72
CA ARG A 399 17.00 11.70 13.12
C ARG A 399 16.10 12.20 11.99
N ILE A 400 15.52 13.41 12.12
CA ILE A 400 14.70 14.02 11.06
C ILE A 400 15.59 14.44 9.89
N GLU A 401 16.76 15.02 10.15
CA GLU A 401 17.72 15.42 9.12
C GLU A 401 18.23 14.21 8.33
N GLU A 402 18.62 13.13 9.01
CA GLU A 402 19.01 11.85 8.38
C GLU A 402 17.89 11.25 7.52
N ALA A 403 16.67 11.19 8.06
CA ALA A 403 15.52 10.63 7.35
C ALA A 403 15.10 11.47 6.13
N THR A 404 15.51 12.74 6.07
CA THR A 404 15.14 13.66 4.99
C THR A 404 16.29 14.11 4.11
N GLY A 405 17.53 13.82 4.48
CA GLY A 405 18.72 14.41 3.88
C GLY A 405 18.70 15.94 3.88
N THR A 406 17.99 16.58 4.83
CA THR A 406 17.68 18.01 4.81
C THR A 406 17.93 18.64 6.17
N PRO A 407 19.00 19.44 6.34
CA PRO A 407 19.26 20.18 7.57
C PRO A 407 18.12 21.12 7.98
N ILE A 408 17.85 21.21 9.28
CA ILE A 408 16.78 22.02 9.87
C ILE A 408 17.36 23.07 10.83
N PHE A 409 17.04 24.33 10.60
CA PHE A 409 17.34 25.44 11.50
C PHE A 409 16.07 25.89 12.22
N LEU A 410 16.11 25.91 13.55
CA LEU A 410 14.97 26.31 14.40
C LEU A 410 14.91 27.84 14.55
N GLU A 411 14.80 28.53 13.43
CA GLU A 411 14.73 29.98 13.35
C GLU A 411 13.87 30.42 12.17
N ALA A 412 13.49 31.70 12.15
CA ALA A 412 12.75 32.29 11.04
C ALA A 412 13.63 32.35 9.78
N LEU A 413 13.00 32.35 8.61
CA LEU A 413 13.72 32.55 7.36
C LEU A 413 14.46 33.91 7.41
N PRO A 414 15.79 33.93 7.20
CA PRO A 414 16.55 35.18 7.15
C PRO A 414 16.03 36.11 6.05
N SER A 415 15.95 37.42 6.32
CA SER A 415 15.40 38.42 5.39
C SER A 415 16.12 38.50 4.03
N ASN A 416 17.35 37.99 3.94
CA ASN A 416 18.15 37.94 2.72
C ASN A 416 17.94 36.65 1.88
N LYS A 417 17.07 35.74 2.31
CA LYS A 417 16.78 34.48 1.61
C LYS A 417 15.31 34.42 1.18
N SER A 418 15.06 33.81 0.03
CA SER A 418 13.72 33.47 -0.44
C SER A 418 13.46 31.97 -0.30
N ALA A 419 12.24 31.61 0.11
CA ALA A 419 11.84 30.22 0.23
C ALA A 419 11.45 29.66 -1.14
N THR A 420 11.98 28.48 -1.49
CA THR A 420 11.56 27.70 -2.67
C THR A 420 10.19 27.07 -2.45
N ALA A 421 9.89 26.67 -1.21
CA ALA A 421 8.56 26.20 -0.81
C ALA A 421 8.31 26.56 0.66
N THR A 422 7.05 26.81 1.00
CA THR A 422 6.63 27.14 2.36
C THR A 422 5.50 26.24 2.82
N ASN A 423 5.43 26.00 4.12
CA ASN A 423 4.32 25.30 4.75
C ASN A 423 4.06 25.91 6.12
N VAL A 424 2.85 26.44 6.30
CA VAL A 424 2.35 26.85 7.62
C VAL A 424 1.22 25.91 7.97
N SER A 425 1.31 25.26 9.12
CA SER A 425 0.29 24.30 9.54
C SER A 425 0.23 24.16 11.05
N THR A 426 -0.96 23.87 11.56
CA THR A 426 -1.14 23.52 12.96
C THR A 426 -0.89 22.03 13.18
N ILE A 427 -0.12 21.70 14.21
CA ILE A 427 0.08 20.34 14.72
C ILE A 427 -0.36 20.36 16.18
N LYS A 428 -1.42 19.62 16.51
CA LYS A 428 -2.06 19.70 17.84
C LYS A 428 -2.36 21.17 18.19
N ASP A 429 -1.69 21.69 19.21
CA ASP A 429 -1.93 23.04 19.76
C ASP A 429 -0.84 24.05 19.38
N ALA A 430 0.03 23.74 18.41
CA ALA A 430 1.10 24.61 17.97
C ALA A 430 1.12 24.84 16.45
N GLU A 431 1.35 26.08 16.05
CA GLU A 431 1.57 26.47 14.66
C GLU A 431 3.05 26.23 14.31
N VAL A 432 3.27 25.49 13.23
CA VAL A 432 4.60 25.20 12.70
C VAL A 432 4.71 25.84 11.32
N SER A 433 5.62 26.80 11.20
CA SER A 433 5.95 27.48 9.95
C SER A 433 7.31 26.99 9.46
N MET A 434 7.35 26.46 8.25
CA MET A 434 8.55 25.94 7.60
C MET A 434 8.79 26.62 6.26
N TRP A 435 10.04 26.98 6.01
CA TRP A 435 10.54 27.53 4.76
C TRP A 435 11.67 26.66 4.25
N LEU A 436 11.44 25.99 3.12
CA LEU A 436 12.48 25.26 2.42
C LEU A 436 13.22 26.21 1.50
N VAL A 437 14.54 26.30 1.68
CA VAL A 437 15.46 27.00 0.81
C VAL A 437 16.31 25.93 0.12
N ALA A 438 16.00 25.65 -1.14
CA ALA A 438 16.95 25.01 -2.01
C ALA A 438 17.90 26.09 -2.53
N LYS A 439 19.16 25.75 -2.85
CA LYS A 439 19.90 26.59 -3.79
C LYS A 439 19.02 26.70 -5.02
N SER A 440 18.60 27.92 -5.33
CA SER A 440 17.67 28.20 -6.42
C SER A 440 18.06 27.37 -7.64
N ALA A 441 17.07 26.86 -8.36
CA ALA A 441 17.25 26.39 -9.73
C ALA A 441 17.73 27.53 -10.69
N ALA A 442 18.14 28.69 -10.17
CA ALA A 442 18.99 29.64 -10.86
C ALA A 442 20.33 28.95 -11.19
N ASN A 443 20.65 28.94 -12.48
CA ASN A 443 21.78 28.23 -13.06
C ASN A 443 21.56 26.72 -13.11
N VAL A 444 20.32 26.24 -13.23
CA VAL A 444 20.04 24.82 -13.50
C VAL A 444 19.08 24.71 -14.68
N VAL A 445 19.44 23.90 -15.68
CA VAL A 445 18.55 23.52 -16.78
C VAL A 445 18.07 22.10 -16.55
N THR A 446 16.78 21.84 -16.76
CA THR A 446 16.25 20.47 -16.77
C THR A 446 16.31 19.93 -18.19
N VAL A 447 17.02 18.85 -18.39
CA VAL A 447 17.23 18.23 -19.70
C VAL A 447 16.48 16.91 -19.74
N SER A 448 15.64 16.75 -20.76
CA SER A 448 14.79 15.58 -20.94
C SER A 448 15.17 14.83 -22.21
N SER A 449 15.34 13.51 -22.14
CA SER A 449 15.58 12.65 -23.29
C SER A 449 14.91 11.31 -23.08
N ASN A 450 14.09 10.85 -24.03
CA ASN A 450 13.43 9.54 -24.01
C ASN A 450 12.72 9.16 -22.69
N GLY A 451 12.17 10.16 -21.98
CA GLY A 451 11.48 9.99 -20.71
C GLY A 451 12.36 10.09 -19.46
N ASN A 452 13.68 10.18 -19.61
CA ASN A 452 14.63 10.50 -18.54
C ASN A 452 14.77 12.02 -18.40
N THR A 453 14.80 12.52 -17.18
CA THR A 453 14.99 13.94 -16.87
C THR A 453 16.15 14.10 -15.90
N VAL A 454 17.13 14.93 -16.26
CA VAL A 454 18.27 15.26 -15.41
C VAL A 454 18.40 16.77 -15.30
N SER A 455 18.70 17.26 -14.11
CA SER A 455 18.95 18.68 -13.85
C SER A 455 20.46 18.93 -13.87
N ILE A 456 20.90 19.84 -14.72
CA ILE A 456 22.33 20.15 -14.95
C ILE A 456 22.58 21.59 -14.53
N LYS A 457 23.66 21.80 -13.77
CA LYS A 457 24.10 23.16 -13.42
C LYS A 457 24.71 23.83 -14.64
N LEU A 458 24.34 25.08 -14.86
CA LEU A 458 24.86 25.97 -15.90
C LEU A 458 26.15 26.69 -15.46
N THR A 459 26.65 26.42 -14.24
CA THR A 459 27.92 26.92 -13.75
C THR A 459 28.87 25.77 -13.37
N SER A 460 30.17 26.00 -13.57
CA SER A 460 31.26 25.10 -13.19
C SER A 460 31.49 25.11 -11.67
N ASN A 461 32.41 24.27 -11.19
CA ASN A 461 32.83 24.25 -9.78
C ASN A 461 33.54 25.55 -9.33
N SER A 462 33.99 26.39 -10.26
CA SER A 462 34.58 27.72 -9.99
C SER A 462 33.57 28.86 -10.10
N ASP A 463 32.26 28.57 -10.16
CA ASP A 463 31.16 29.51 -10.36
C ASP A 463 31.21 30.30 -11.70
N GLU A 464 31.96 29.81 -12.68
CA GLU A 464 31.95 30.33 -14.06
C GLU A 464 30.81 29.71 -14.88
N VAL A 465 30.18 30.49 -15.77
CA VAL A 465 29.12 29.98 -16.65
C VAL A 465 29.71 29.00 -17.66
N LEU A 466 29.09 27.82 -17.79
CA LEU A 466 29.46 26.82 -18.79
C LEU A 466 29.30 27.37 -20.21
N SER A 467 30.23 27.03 -21.10
CA SER A 467 29.99 27.23 -22.54
C SER A 467 28.93 26.25 -23.06
N TYR A 468 28.34 26.52 -24.23
CA TYR A 468 27.41 25.58 -24.86
C TYR A 468 28.04 24.18 -25.07
N ARG A 469 29.35 24.14 -25.35
CA ARG A 469 30.09 22.89 -25.52
C ARG A 469 30.24 22.13 -24.20
N ASP A 470 30.51 22.84 -23.10
CA ASP A 470 30.64 22.22 -21.78
C ASP A 470 29.27 21.77 -21.25
N LEU A 471 28.21 22.55 -21.49
CA LEU A 471 26.85 22.10 -21.21
C LEU A 471 26.52 20.83 -22.00
N LEU A 472 26.83 20.78 -23.30
CA LEU A 472 26.62 19.55 -24.08
C LEU A 472 27.44 18.39 -23.54
N TYR A 473 28.66 18.61 -23.07
CA TYR A 473 29.48 17.59 -22.43
C TYR A 473 28.81 17.07 -21.14
N GLU A 474 28.34 17.94 -20.26
CA GLU A 474 27.60 17.57 -19.05
C GLU A 474 26.30 16.82 -19.38
N ILE A 475 25.58 17.26 -20.42
CA ILE A 475 24.38 16.58 -20.93
C ILE A 475 24.72 15.17 -21.42
N ARG A 476 25.79 15.03 -22.20
CA ARG A 476 26.25 13.74 -22.72
C ARG A 476 26.72 12.81 -21.62
N SER A 477 27.46 13.35 -20.65
CA SER A 477 27.92 12.64 -19.47
C SER A 477 26.75 12.14 -18.62
N ALA A 478 25.77 13.02 -18.37
CA ALA A 478 24.63 12.74 -17.50
C ALA A 478 23.56 11.84 -18.14
N LEU A 479 23.38 11.91 -19.46
CA LEU A 479 22.38 11.12 -20.21
C LEU A 479 22.98 10.00 -21.07
N ASP A 480 24.30 9.79 -21.00
CA ASP A 480 25.06 8.79 -21.78
C ASP A 480 24.92 8.92 -23.30
N LEU A 481 24.96 10.16 -23.82
CA LEU A 481 24.72 10.49 -25.24
C LEU A 481 26.02 10.70 -26.04
N TRP A 482 26.89 9.69 -26.09
CA TRP A 482 28.20 9.83 -26.73
C TRP A 482 28.20 9.61 -28.26
N GLU A 483 27.14 9.00 -28.79
CA GLU A 483 26.96 8.74 -30.22
C GLU A 483 25.96 9.73 -30.84
N GLY A 484 26.23 10.18 -32.07
CA GLY A 484 25.30 11.04 -32.84
C GLY A 484 25.37 12.54 -32.55
N ASN A 485 24.51 13.29 -33.26
CA ASN A 485 24.44 14.74 -33.19
C ASN A 485 23.36 15.19 -32.21
N VAL A 486 23.79 15.70 -31.07
CA VAL A 486 22.87 16.15 -30.00
C VAL A 486 22.39 17.58 -30.28
N SER A 487 21.09 17.79 -30.22
CA SER A 487 20.48 19.12 -30.27
C SER A 487 19.50 19.34 -29.13
N LEU A 488 19.44 20.58 -28.64
CA LEU A 488 18.55 20.99 -27.56
C LEU A 488 17.34 21.69 -28.17
N THR A 489 16.15 21.26 -27.77
CA THR A 489 14.88 21.83 -28.22
C THR A 489 14.14 22.40 -27.02
N LEU A 490 13.74 23.67 -27.12
CA LEU A 490 12.98 24.39 -26.09
C LEU A 490 11.53 23.87 -26.03
N SER A 491 10.82 24.23 -24.97
CA SER A 491 9.42 23.80 -24.74
C SER A 491 8.43 24.27 -25.80
N ASN A 492 8.76 25.36 -26.52
CA ASN A 492 8.00 25.88 -27.66
C ASN A 492 8.31 25.16 -28.99
N GLY A 493 9.15 24.12 -28.97
CA GLY A 493 9.54 23.34 -30.15
C GLY A 493 10.67 23.96 -30.97
N THR A 494 11.23 25.11 -30.58
CA THR A 494 12.36 25.71 -31.30
C THR A 494 13.69 25.11 -30.86
N ARG A 495 14.61 24.93 -31.81
CA ARG A 495 15.97 24.46 -31.52
C ARG A 495 16.76 25.58 -30.86
N PHE A 496 17.38 25.29 -29.72
CA PHE A 496 18.29 26.21 -29.05
C PHE A 496 19.60 26.31 -29.84
N HIS A 497 20.02 27.53 -30.15
CA HIS A 497 21.16 27.77 -31.03
C HIS A 497 22.49 27.76 -30.24
N PRO A 498 23.58 27.16 -30.77
CA PRO A 498 24.87 27.09 -30.06
C PRO A 498 25.51 28.44 -29.70
N THR A 499 25.09 29.53 -30.34
CA THR A 499 25.60 30.89 -30.06
C THR A 499 24.74 31.66 -29.06
N THR A 500 23.61 31.10 -28.63
CA THR A 500 22.75 31.71 -27.63
C THR A 500 23.37 31.50 -26.24
N PRO A 501 23.41 32.53 -25.38
CA PRO A 501 23.91 32.41 -24.01
C PRO A 501 23.18 31.30 -23.24
N VAL A 502 23.96 30.45 -22.56
CA VAL A 502 23.46 29.24 -21.91
C VAL A 502 22.63 29.55 -20.67
N GLU A 503 22.86 30.73 -20.09
CA GLU A 503 22.11 31.33 -18.98
C GLU A 503 20.62 31.48 -19.31
N GLU A 504 20.27 31.66 -20.58
CA GLU A 504 18.87 31.75 -21.02
C GLU A 504 18.11 30.45 -20.74
N LEU A 505 18.81 29.31 -20.60
CA LEU A 505 18.22 28.01 -20.26
C LEU A 505 17.93 27.83 -18.76
N SER A 506 18.33 28.79 -17.93
CA SER A 506 18.15 28.74 -16.47
C SER A 506 16.67 28.59 -16.10
N GLY A 507 16.35 27.55 -15.33
CA GLY A 507 14.98 27.21 -14.92
C GLY A 507 14.10 26.63 -16.04
N GLN A 508 14.62 26.46 -17.26
CA GLN A 508 13.87 25.88 -18.38
C GLN A 508 13.96 24.36 -18.41
N THR A 509 13.02 23.75 -19.14
CA THR A 509 13.08 22.33 -19.51
C THR A 509 13.34 22.23 -21.01
N VAL A 510 14.43 21.59 -21.40
CA VAL A 510 14.79 21.32 -22.79
C VAL A 510 14.69 19.84 -23.10
N THR A 511 14.37 19.51 -24.34
CA THR A 511 14.36 18.14 -24.85
C THR A 511 15.58 17.92 -25.70
N VAL A 512 16.26 16.80 -25.51
CA VAL A 512 17.40 16.39 -26.32
C VAL A 512 16.89 15.54 -27.48
N GLN A 513 17.25 15.95 -28.69
CA GLN A 513 17.11 15.15 -29.90
C GLN A 513 18.50 14.69 -30.35
N THR A 514 18.68 13.38 -30.43
CA THR A 514 19.89 12.68 -30.90
C THR A 514 19.80 12.28 -32.36
#